data_AF-T1C1X1-F1
#
_entry.id   AF-T1C1X1-F1
#
_cell.length_a   1.000
_cell.length_b   1.000
_cell.length_c   1.000
_cell.angle_alpha   90.00
_cell.angle_beta   90.00
_cell.angle_gamma   90.00
#
_symmetry.space_group_name_H-M   'P 1'
#
loop_
_entity.id
_entity.type
_entity.pdbx_description
1 polymer ?
#
loop_
_entity_poly.entity_id
_entity_poly.type
_entity_poly.pdbx_seq_one_letter_code
_entity_poly.pdbx_strand_id
1 'polypeptide(L)' 'MNEPLLQWVSFERAQDIVKHGGQWLDVRMPREFQTLSVAGSINIPLYFIRLKLAALDRTVPY' A
#
# COMPACT_ATOMS: atom_id res chain seq x y z
N MET A 1 20.66 -16.10 -3.28
CA MET A 1 19.59 -15.44 -2.52
C MET A 1 19.31 -14.16 -3.29
N ASN A 2 18.21 -14.06 -4.03
CA ASN A 2 17.90 -12.80 -4.70
C ASN A 2 17.59 -11.78 -3.61
N GLU A 3 18.21 -10.61 -3.69
CA GLU A 3 17.89 -9.50 -2.80
C GLU A 3 16.37 -9.25 -2.81
N PRO A 4 15.77 -8.89 -1.68
CA PRO A 4 14.35 -8.62 -1.64
C PRO A 4 14.05 -7.49 -2.63
N LEU A 5 13.04 -7.69 -3.48
CA LEU A 5 12.53 -6.73 -4.47
C LEU A 5 11.81 -5.55 -3.78
N LEU A 6 12.45 -4.97 -2.77
CA LEU A 6 11.94 -3.88 -1.97
C LEU A 6 12.55 -2.58 -2.47
N GLN A 7 11.70 -1.70 -2.99
CA GLN A 7 12.05 -0.33 -3.27
C GLN A 7 11.48 0.55 -2.17
N TRP A 8 12.33 0.96 -1.25
CA TRP A 8 11.96 1.90 -0.20
C TRP A 8 11.92 3.32 -0.77
N VAL A 9 10.95 4.11 -0.30
CA VAL A 9 10.82 5.53 -0.64
C VAL A 9 10.69 6.34 0.65
N SER A 10 11.17 7.59 0.63
CA SER A 10 10.88 8.52 1.72
C SER A 10 9.40 8.89 1.72
N PHE A 11 8.93 9.46 2.83
CA PHE A 11 7.54 9.91 2.93
C PHE A 11 7.20 10.97 1.87
N GLU A 12 8.10 11.92 1.65
CA GLU A 12 7.95 12.98 0.63
C GLU A 12 7.85 12.40 -0.78
N ARG A 13 8.69 11.39 -1.09
CA ARG A 13 8.63 10.72 -2.38
C ARG A 13 7.36 9.91 -2.55
N ALA A 14 6.89 9.24 -1.49
CA ALA A 14 5.63 8.53 -1.54
C ALA A 14 4.43 9.46 -1.72
N GLN A 15 4.43 10.63 -1.09
CA GLN A 15 3.43 11.67 -1.34
C GLN A 15 3.44 12.14 -2.80
N ASP A 16 4.62 12.30 -3.41
CA ASP A 16 4.75 12.63 -4.82
C ASP A 16 4.18 11.54 -5.73
N ILE A 17 4.44 10.26 -5.43
CA ILE A 17 3.84 9.12 -6.15
C ILE A 17 2.32 9.17 -6.07
N VAL A 18 1.75 9.39 -4.89
CA VAL A 18 0.30 9.49 -4.71
C VAL A 18 -0.31 10.68 -5.46
N LYS A 19 0.36 11.83 -5.47
CA LYS A 19 -0.06 13.00 -6.26
C LYS A 19 -0.14 12.71 -7.77
N HIS A 20 0.69 11.80 -8.26
CA HIS A 20 0.76 11.40 -9.66
C HIS A 20 -0.04 10.11 -9.97
N GLY A 21 -0.95 9.70 -9.08
CA GLY A 21 -1.88 8.59 -9.32
C GLY A 21 -1.55 7.28 -8.61
N GLY A 22 -0.55 7.27 -7.73
CA GLY A 22 -0.35 6.15 -6.80
C GLY A 22 -1.36 6.13 -5.66
N GLN A 23 -1.41 5.03 -4.93
CA GLN A 23 -2.33 4.84 -3.82
C GLN A 23 -1.69 4.11 -2.65
N TRP A 24 -1.89 4.61 -1.43
CA TRP A 24 -1.41 3.95 -0.23
C TRP A 24 -2.15 2.62 0.02
N LEU A 25 -1.40 1.52 0.08
CA LEU A 25 -1.88 0.21 0.53
C LEU A 25 -1.48 -0.05 1.99
N ASP A 26 -2.44 0.10 2.91
CA ASP A 26 -2.23 -0.18 4.33
C ASP A 26 -2.43 -1.67 4.61
N VAL A 27 -1.36 -2.35 5.05
CA VAL A 27 -1.36 -3.80 5.31
C VAL A 27 -1.57 -4.17 6.78
N ARG A 28 -1.87 -3.19 7.65
CA ARG A 28 -2.16 -3.40 9.08
C ARG A 28 -3.53 -4.06 9.30
N MET A 29 -3.83 -4.43 10.55
CA MET A 29 -5.12 -4.99 10.92
C MET A 29 -6.24 -3.96 10.72
N PRO A 30 -7.48 -4.38 10.39
CA PRO A 30 -8.59 -3.45 10.17
C PRO A 30 -8.86 -2.51 11.34
N ARG A 31 -8.65 -2.98 12.58
CA ARG A 31 -8.82 -2.16 13.79
C ARG A 31 -7.80 -1.02 13.86
N GLU A 32 -6.55 -1.28 13.48
CA GLU A 32 -5.49 -0.25 13.46
C GLU A 32 -5.79 0.81 12.40
N PHE A 33 -6.22 0.35 11.21
CA PHE A 33 -6.64 1.22 10.11
C PHE A 33 -7.84 2.11 10.48
N GLN A 34 -8.85 1.55 11.16
CA GLN A 34 -10.02 2.30 11.63
C GLN A 34 -9.68 3.31 12.73
N THR A 35 -8.63 3.04 13.52
CA THR A 35 -8.18 3.94 14.58
C THR A 35 -7.49 5.16 13.99
N LEU A 36 -6.59 4.95 13.03
CA LEU A 36 -5.91 6.02 12.30
C LEU A 36 -5.35 5.47 10.98
N SER A 37 -5.57 6.19 9.89
CA SER A 37 -5.04 5.87 8.57
C SER A 37 -4.64 7.11 7.80
N VAL A 38 -3.84 6.92 6.75
CA VAL A 38 -3.54 7.99 5.80
C VAL A 38 -4.77 8.22 4.93
N ALA A 39 -5.20 9.46 4.76
CA ALA A 39 -6.38 9.78 3.95
C ALA A 39 -6.25 9.21 2.52
N GLY A 40 -7.32 8.58 2.02
CA GLY A 40 -7.36 7.96 0.69
C GLY A 40 -6.66 6.60 0.56
N SER A 41 -6.05 6.10 1.64
CA SER A 41 -5.50 4.74 1.66
C SER A 41 -6.60 3.66 1.61
N ILE A 42 -6.24 2.48 1.12
CA ILE A 42 -7.07 1.27 1.20
C ILE A 42 -6.40 0.27 2.15
N ASN A 43 -7.21 -0.54 2.85
CA ASN A 43 -6.70 -1.55 3.76
C ASN A 43 -6.81 -2.96 3.16
N ILE A 44 -5.68 -3.63 2.98
CA ILE A 44 -5.60 -5.05 2.68
C ILE A 44 -4.64 -5.67 3.68
N PRO A 45 -5.16 -6.28 4.77
CA PRO A 45 -4.29 -6.83 5.79
C PRO A 45 -3.31 -7.87 5.24
N LEU A 46 -2.07 -7.85 5.74
CA LEU A 46 -0.98 -8.67 5.22
C LEU A 46 -1.33 -10.17 5.14
N TYR A 47 -2.10 -10.68 6.10
CA TYR A 47 -2.52 -12.08 6.15
C TYR A 47 -3.54 -12.46 5.05
N PHE A 48 -4.18 -11.49 4.40
CA PHE A 48 -5.08 -11.70 3.26
C PHE A 48 -4.51 -11.28 1.91
N ILE A 49 -3.34 -10.63 1.87
CA ILE A 49 -2.87 -9.94 0.67
C ILE A 49 -2.74 -10.88 -0.54
N ARG A 50 -2.24 -12.10 -0.35
CA ARG A 50 -2.08 -13.08 -1.45
C ARG A 50 -3.40 -13.43 -2.15
N LEU A 51 -4.51 -13.45 -1.41
CA LEU A 51 -5.84 -13.74 -1.96
C LEU A 51 -6.48 -12.52 -2.62
N LYS A 52 -6.06 -11.31 -2.23
CA LYS A 52 -6.65 -10.04 -2.67
C LYS A 52 -5.82 -9.29 -3.72
N LEU A 53 -4.56 -9.69 -3.95
CA LEU A 53 -3.67 -9.08 -4.96
C LEU A 53 -4.30 -9.04 -6.35
N ALA A 54 -5.06 -10.06 -6.74
CA ALA A 54 -5.73 -10.11 -8.05
C ALA A 54 -6.83 -9.05 -8.22
N ALA A 55 -7.32 -8.46 -7.13
CA ALA A 55 -8.33 -7.40 -7.14
C ALA A 55 -7.73 -5.99 -7.16
N LEU A 56 -6.40 -5.86 -7.02
CA LEU A 56 -5.73 -4.57 -7.17
C LEU A 56 -5.61 -4.20 -8.65
N ASP A 57 -5.75 -2.90 -8.93
CA ASP A 57 -5.50 -2.36 -10.27
C ASP A 57 -3.99 -2.45 -10.58
N ARG A 58 -3.64 -3.20 -11.63
CA ARG A 58 -2.24 -3.40 -12.02
C ARG A 58 -1.59 -2.16 -12.62
N THR A 59 -2.38 -1.12 -12.92
CA THR A 59 -1.89 0.16 -13.45
C THR A 59 -1.60 1.19 -12.36
N VAL A 60 -1.99 0.92 -11.11
CA VAL A 60 -1.78 1.82 -9.97
C VAL A 60 -0.52 1.43 -9.20
N PRO A 61 0.40 2.38 -8.95
CA PRO A 61 1.49 2.19 -8.00
C PRO A 61 0.93 2.14 -6.57
N TYR A 62 1.01 0.97 -5.93
CA TYR A 62 0.61 0.73 -4.53
C TYR A 62 1.79 0.65 -3.58
#